data_AF-A0A970IFR3-F1
#
_entry.id   AF-A0A970IFR3-F1
#
_cell.length_a   1.000
_cell.length_b   1.000
_cell.length_c   1.000
_cell.angle_alpha   90.00
_cell.angle_beta   90.00
_cell.angle_gamma   90.00
#
_symmetry.space_group_name_H-M   'P 1'
#
loop_
_entity.id
_entity.type
_entity.pdbx_description
1 polymer ?
#
loop_
_entity_poly.entity_id
_entity_poly.type
_entity_poly.pdbx_seq_one_letter_code
_entity_poly.pdbx_strand_id
1 'polypeptide(L)' 'MTTFLLTLVLMALGITSMSIALIIRKKGKFPNTSIGQNRHMRERGIRCPGEEERMLYKKGKNEYCSDCRKT' A
#
# COMPACT_ATOMS: atom_id res chain seq x y z
N MET A 1 24.53 -33.62 -16.85
CA MET A 1 25.18 -32.75 -15.83
C MET A 1 25.44 -31.34 -16.35
N THR A 2 25.98 -31.18 -17.57
CA THR A 2 26.22 -29.86 -18.20
C THR A 2 24.95 -29.05 -18.42
N THR A 3 23.87 -29.68 -18.87
CA THR A 3 22.55 -29.04 -19.03
C THR A 3 21.97 -28.52 -17.72
N PHE A 4 22.18 -29.25 -16.62
CA PHE A 4 21.71 -28.88 -15.29
C PHE A 4 22.46 -27.66 -14.73
N LEU A 5 23.78 -27.60 -14.97
CA LEU A 5 24.57 -26.42 -14.62
C LEU A 5 24.17 -25.20 -15.46
N LEU A 6 23.90 -25.40 -16.76
CA LEU A 6 23.47 -24.34 -17.66
C LEU A 6 22.12 -23.73 -17.22
N THR A 7 21.13 -24.56 -16.89
CA THR A 7 19.82 -24.09 -16.44
C THR A 7 19.90 -23.38 -15.09
N LEU A 8 20.76 -23.84 -14.19
CA LEU A 8 20.96 -23.24 -12.87
C LEU A 8 21.57 -21.83 -12.98
N VAL A 9 22.52 -21.63 -13.89
CA VAL A 9 23.11 -20.31 -14.19
C VAL A 9 22.06 -19.37 -14.80
N LEU A 10 21.25 -19.86 -15.75
CA LEU A 10 20.17 -19.08 -16.37
C LEU A 10 19.13 -18.62 -15.34
N MET A 11 18.70 -19.50 -14.43
CA MET A 11 17.76 -19.12 -13.38
C MET A 11 18.37 -18.11 -12.41
N ALA A 12 19.63 -18.29 -12.00
CA ALA A 12 20.31 -17.34 -11.13
C ALA A 12 20.40 -15.94 -11.76
N LEU A 13 20.68 -15.85 -13.07
CA LEU A 13 20.70 -14.57 -13.80
C LEU A 13 19.31 -13.93 -13.89
N GLY A 14 18.25 -14.73 -14.08
CA GLY A 14 16.87 -14.22 -14.08
C GLY A 14 16.46 -13.63 -12.73
N ILE A 15 16.73 -14.33 -11.63
CA ILE A 15 16.34 -13.88 -10.29
C ILE A 15 17.16 -12.67 -9.87
N THR A 16 18.46 -12.66 -10.15
CA THR A 16 19.34 -11.53 -9.80
C THR A 16 18.95 -10.27 -10.58
N SER A 17 18.70 -10.37 -11.89
CA SER A 17 18.26 -9.20 -12.69
C SER A 17 16.92 -8.63 -12.22
N MET A 18 15.95 -9.47 -11.85
CA MET A 18 14.67 -9.02 -11.29
C MET A 18 14.85 -8.32 -9.93
N SER A 19 15.72 -8.87 -9.07
CA SER A 19 15.99 -8.35 -7.74
C SER A 19 16.72 -7.01 -7.78
N ILE A 20 17.66 -6.85 -8.72
CA ILE A 20 18.39 -5.61 -8.97
C ILE A 20 17.42 -4.48 -9.32
N ALA A 21 16.39 -4.73 -10.14
CA ALA A 21 15.40 -3.72 -10.50
C ALA A 21 14.56 -3.21 -9.30
N LEU A 22 14.37 -4.05 -8.28
CA LEU A 22 13.68 -3.69 -7.05
C LEU A 22 14.59 -2.86 -6.12
N ILE A 23 15.86 -3.27 -5.97
CA ILE A 23 16.83 -2.63 -5.06
C ILE A 23 17.37 -1.30 -5.62
N ILE A 24 17.65 -1.23 -6.94
CA ILE A 24 18.24 -0.04 -7.58
C ILE A 24 17.24 1.11 -7.69
N ARG A 25 15.93 0.87 -7.57
CA ARG A 25 14.94 1.95 -7.50
C ARG A 25 15.13 2.73 -6.19
N LYS A 26 16.03 3.75 -6.23
CA LYS A 26 16.42 4.66 -5.14
C LYS A 26 15.27 5.36 -4.40
N LYS A 27 14.05 5.32 -4.96
CA LYS A 27 12.80 5.82 -4.36
C LYS A 27 11.66 4.81 -4.51
N GLY A 28 11.98 3.51 -4.51
CA GLY A 28 11.04 2.39 -4.64
C GLY A 28 10.20 2.16 -3.38
N LYS A 29 9.65 3.22 -2.80
CA LYS A 29 8.52 3.03 -1.88
C LYS A 29 7.37 2.56 -2.74
N PHE A 30 6.79 1.42 -2.37
CA PHE A 30 5.51 1.03 -2.95
C PHE A 30 4.55 2.22 -2.81
N PRO A 31 3.84 2.60 -3.89
CA PRO A 31 2.90 3.70 -3.81
C PRO A 31 1.94 3.42 -2.65
N ASN A 32 1.65 4.45 -1.84
CA ASN A 32 0.69 4.31 -0.75
C ASN A 32 -0.70 4.09 -1.37
N THR A 33 -1.06 2.83 -1.59
CA THR A 33 -2.36 2.39 -2.11
C THR A 33 -3.46 2.48 -1.06
N SER A 34 -3.07 2.46 0.22
CA SER A 34 -3.97 2.75 1.33
C SER A 34 -4.38 4.22 1.33
N ILE A 35 -5.65 4.48 1.04
CA ILE A 35 -6.25 5.83 0.98
C ILE A 35 -5.91 6.65 2.24
N GLY A 36 -6.09 6.09 3.44
CA GLY A 36 -5.88 6.81 4.69
C GLY A 36 -4.43 7.17 5.03
N GLN A 37 -3.44 6.45 4.49
CA GLN A 37 -2.02 6.79 4.70
C GLN A 37 -1.45 7.68 3.59
N ASN A 38 -2.19 7.86 2.49
CA ASN A 38 -1.74 8.64 1.36
C ASN A 38 -2.02 10.14 1.55
N ARG A 39 -0.98 10.92 1.84
CA ARG A 39 -1.07 12.38 2.01
C ARG A 39 -1.69 13.08 0.80
N HIS A 40 -1.37 12.63 -0.43
CA HIS A 40 -1.92 13.22 -1.64
C HIS A 40 -3.43 13.01 -1.79
N MET A 41 -3.97 11.89 -1.29
CA MET A 41 -5.42 11.65 -1.28
C MET A 41 -6.10 12.52 -0.23
N ARG A 42 -5.44 12.70 0.92
CA ARG A 42 -5.93 13.55 2.01
C ARG A 42 -5.97 15.04 1.61
N GLU A 43 -5.00 15.51 0.83
CA GLU A 43 -4.98 16.87 0.25
C GLU A 43 -6.11 17.07 -0.77
N ARG A 44 -6.56 16.01 -1.45
CA ARG A 44 -7.73 16.01 -2.34
C ARG A 44 -9.08 15.89 -1.61
N GLY A 45 -9.06 15.80 -0.27
CA GLY A 45 -10.27 15.62 0.54
C GLY A 45 -10.81 14.18 0.57
N ILE A 46 -10.10 13.21 -0.01
CA ILE A 46 -10.52 11.80 -0.01
C ILE A 46 -10.01 11.13 1.26
N ARG A 47 -10.92 10.57 2.05
CA ARG A 47 -10.65 9.88 3.32
C ARG A 47 -11.27 8.49 3.33
N CYS A 48 -10.69 7.58 4.11
CA CYS A 48 -11.33 6.30 4.40
C CYS A 48 -12.65 6.53 5.18
N PRO A 49 -13.70 5.76 4.91
CA PRO A 49 -14.98 5.89 5.62
C PRO A 49 -14.82 5.82 7.16
N GLY A 50 -14.03 4.87 7.67
CA GLY A 50 -13.83 4.72 9.11
C GLY A 50 -13.03 5.84 9.79
N GLU A 51 -12.20 6.61 9.07
CA GLU A 51 -11.56 7.81 9.66
C GLU A 51 -12.52 9.00 9.68
N GLU A 52 -13.42 9.10 8.69
CA GLU A 52 -14.47 10.10 8.63
C GLU A 52 -15.48 9.92 9.77
N GLU A 53 -15.94 8.68 9.98
CA GLU A 53 -16.81 8.31 11.10
C GLU A 53 -16.21 8.71 12.46
N ARG A 54 -14.92 8.40 12.68
CA ARG A 54 -14.22 8.80 13.92
C ARG A 54 -14.13 10.32 14.08
N MET A 55 -13.94 11.07 13.00
CA MET A 55 -13.93 12.54 13.06
C MET A 55 -15.31 13.11 13.39
N LEU A 56 -16.36 12.55 12.82
CA LEU A 56 -17.75 12.95 13.09
C LEU A 56 -18.12 12.67 14.56
N TYR A 57 -17.74 11.50 15.08
CA TYR A 57 -17.90 11.14 16.48
C TYR A 57 -17.20 12.14 17.42
N LYS A 58 -15.93 12.49 17.15
CA LYS A 58 -15.19 13.50 17.96
C LYS A 58 -15.81 14.89 17.88
N LYS A 59 -16.47 15.24 16.77
CA LYS A 59 -17.16 16.52 16.60
C LYS A 59 -18.57 16.53 17.21
N GLY A 60 -19.03 15.42 17.79
CA GLY A 60 -20.40 15.29 18.30
C GLY A 60 -21.47 15.38 17.19
N LYS A 61 -21.08 15.28 15.92
CA LYS A 61 -21.99 15.34 14.77
C LYS A 61 -22.39 13.91 14.42
N ASN A 62 -23.53 13.47 14.94
CA ASN A 62 -24.07 12.13 14.71
C ASN A 62 -24.95 12.03 13.44
N GLU A 63 -24.90 13.03 12.58
CA GLU A 63 -25.87 13.22 11.49
C GLU A 63 -25.73 12.20 10.34
N TYR A 64 -24.55 11.57 10.19
CA TYR A 64 -24.22 10.62 9.11
C TYR A 64 -23.67 9.26 9.60
N CYS A 65 -23.79 8.95 10.89
CA CYS A 65 -23.24 7.72 11.46
C CYS A 65 -24.24 6.55 11.29
N SER A 66 -24.14 5.82 10.18
CA SER A 66 -25.05 4.71 9.85
C SER A 66 -25.02 3.56 10.86
N ASP A 67 -23.92 3.40 11.62
CA ASP A 67 -23.74 2.34 12.62
C ASP A 67 -23.07 2.86 13.91
N CYS A 68 -23.52 4.02 14.41
CA CYS A 68 -23.14 4.45 15.76
C CYS A 68 -23.80 3.51 16.78
N ARG A 69 -23.08 2.43 17.12
CA ARG A 69 -23.44 1.53 18.20
C ARG A 69 -23.47 2.31 19.50
N LYS A 70 -24.67 2.72 19.91
CA LYS A 70 -24.97 3.09 21.30
C LYS A 70 -24.76 1.84 22.15
N THR A 71 -23.56 1.69 22.68
CA THR A 71 -23.37 0.86 23.87
C THR A 71 -23.51 1.77 25.08
#